data_AF-A0A6I1JZM2-F1
#
_entry.id   AF-A0A6I1JZM2-F1
#
_cell.length_a   1.000
_cell.length_b   1.000
_cell.length_c   1.000
_cell.angle_alpha   90.00
_cell.angle_beta   90.00
_cell.angle_gamma   90.00
#
_symmetry.space_group_name_H-M   'P 1'
#
loop_
_entity.id
_entity.type
_entity.pdbx_description
1 polymer ?
#
loop_
_entity_poly.entity_id
_entity_poly.type
_entity_poly.pdbx_seq_one_letter_code
_entity_poly.pdbx_strand_id
1 'polypeptide(L)'
;MMKRFVLIEQLLKDKGIRLTTQRRLVVRRAVSHLHFTAEELVADVRAIDPSVARGTVYRVLTLLHEAGILEKHDFWHGPPYYEVTLG
;
A
#
# COMPACT_ATOMS: atom_id res chain seq x y z
N MET A 1 9.17 -11.33 -2.21
CA MET A 1 8.75 -10.33 -1.19
C MET A 1 9.69 -9.12 -1.14
N MET A 2 10.97 -9.26 -0.77
CA MET A 2 11.89 -8.11 -0.60
C MET A 2 12.24 -7.38 -1.92
N LYS A 3 12.39 -8.11 -3.04
CA LYS A 3 12.68 -7.52 -4.36
C LYS A 3 11.58 -6.57 -4.86
N ARG A 4 10.31 -6.92 -4.62
CA ARG A 4 9.14 -6.15 -5.06
C ARG A 4 9.05 -4.79 -4.37
N PHE A 5 9.31 -4.78 -3.06
CA PHE A 5 9.35 -3.55 -2.28
C PHE A 5 10.47 -2.61 -2.76
N VAL A 6 11.69 -3.11 -2.99
CA VAL A 6 12.81 -2.28 -3.47
C VAL A 6 12.50 -1.66 -4.84
N LEU A 7 11.91 -2.41 -5.76
CA LEU A 7 11.49 -1.90 -7.07
C LEU A 7 10.46 -0.77 -6.93
N ILE A 8 9.41 -1.00 -6.15
CA ILE A 8 8.34 -0.02 -5.93
C ILE A 8 8.87 1.23 -5.22
N GLU A 9 9.76 1.06 -4.25
CA GLU A 9 10.40 2.18 -3.56
C GLU A 9 11.23 3.03 -4.54
N GLN A 10 11.96 2.40 -5.47
CA GLN A 10 12.70 3.10 -6.51
C GLN A 10 11.76 3.83 -7.49
N LEU A 11 10.68 3.19 -7.96
CA LEU A 11 9.68 3.81 -8.83
C LEU A 11 9.04 5.05 -8.19
N LEU A 12 8.70 4.98 -6.91
CA LEU A 12 8.16 6.12 -6.17
C LEU A 12 9.20 7.24 -6.04
N LYS A 13 10.46 6.89 -5.78
CA LYS A 13 11.56 7.86 -5.72
C LYS A 13 11.77 8.56 -7.07
N ASP A 14 11.73 7.82 -8.18
CA ASP A 14 11.88 8.36 -9.54
C ASP A 14 10.70 9.29 -9.93
N LYS A 15 9.51 9.04 -9.37
CA LYS A 15 8.34 9.93 -9.44
C LYS A 15 8.42 11.13 -8.47
N GLY A 16 9.53 11.33 -7.76
CA GLY A 16 9.71 12.42 -6.79
C GLY A 16 8.97 12.22 -5.46
N ILE A 17 8.43 11.02 -5.21
CA ILE A 17 7.65 10.71 -4.01
C ILE A 17 8.58 10.17 -2.93
N ARG A 18 8.82 10.98 -1.89
CA ARG A 18 9.62 10.57 -0.73
C ARG A 18 8.77 9.87 0.32
N LEU A 19 9.17 8.66 0.73
CA LEU A 19 8.52 7.90 1.79
C LEU A 19 9.16 8.22 3.16
N THR A 20 8.33 8.63 4.12
CA THR A 20 8.69 8.65 5.54
C THR A 20 8.73 7.22 6.10
N THR A 21 9.25 7.02 7.31
CA THR A 21 9.34 5.69 7.94
C THR A 21 7.99 4.98 8.01
N GLN A 22 6.93 5.67 8.45
CA GLN A 22 5.58 5.09 8.52
C GLN A 22 5.01 4.77 7.13
N ARG A 23 5.16 5.67 6.15
CA ARG A 23 4.69 5.42 4.77
C ARG A 23 5.43 4.24 4.15
N ARG A 24 6.73 4.11 4.41
CA ARG A 24 7.55 2.98 3.98
C ARG A 24 7.06 1.66 4.56
N LEU A 25 6.69 1.63 5.84
CA LEU A 25 6.08 0.45 6.46
C LEU A 25 4.78 0.07 5.73
N VAL A 26 3.88 1.02 5.51
CA VAL A 26 2.60 0.76 4.81
C VAL A 26 2.85 0.20 3.41
N VAL A 27 3.72 0.84 2.61
CA VAL A 27 4.07 0.36 1.26
C VAL A 27 4.62 -1.06 1.33
N ARG A 28 5.57 -1.32 2.24
CA ARG A 28 6.16 -2.64 2.41
C ARG A 28 5.12 -3.72 2.73
N ARG A 29 4.13 -3.41 3.56
CA ARG A 29 3.04 -4.34 3.89
C ARG A 29 2.07 -4.53 2.72
N ALA A 30 1.62 -3.45 2.10
CA ALA A 30 0.71 -3.50 0.95
C ALA A 30 1.25 -4.39 -0.18
N VAL A 31 2.52 -4.19 -0.57
CA VAL A 31 3.13 -4.92 -1.69
C VAL A 31 3.51 -6.37 -1.35
N SER A 32 3.35 -6.75 -0.09
CA SER A 32 3.62 -8.09 0.41
C SER A 32 2.41 -9.02 0.29
N HIS A 33 1.23 -8.44 0.08
CA HIS A 33 -0.03 -9.15 -0.14
C HIS A 33 -0.34 -9.22 -1.65
N LEU A 34 -1.10 -10.24 -2.07
CA LEU A 34 -1.63 -10.32 -3.45
C LEU A 34 -2.94 -9.56 -3.56
N HIS A 35 -3.88 -9.84 -2.65
CA HIS A 35 -5.18 -9.19 -2.52
C HIS A 35 -5.40 -8.82 -1.07
N PHE A 36 -5.91 -7.62 -0.80
CA PHE A 36 -6.25 -7.18 0.55
C PHE A 36 -7.26 -6.03 0.51
N THR A 37 -8.06 -5.91 1.55
CA THR A 37 -8.90 -4.75 1.82
C THR A 37 -8.12 -3.68 2.57
N ALA A 38 -8.57 -2.42 2.50
CA ALA A 38 -7.93 -1.34 3.24
C ALA A 38 -7.88 -1.62 4.75
N GLU A 39 -8.92 -2.22 5.33
CA GLU A 39 -8.98 -2.51 6.76
C GLU A 39 -8.05 -3.64 7.17
N GLU A 40 -7.88 -4.68 6.35
CA GLU A 40 -6.88 -5.73 6.60
C GLU A 40 -5.47 -5.14 6.63
N LEU A 41 -5.15 -4.23 5.71
CA LEU A 41 -3.85 -3.55 5.73
C LEU A 41 -3.69 -2.64 6.94
N VAL A 42 -4.75 -1.96 7.38
CA VAL A 42 -4.72 -1.16 8.62
C VAL A 42 -4.40 -2.03 9.83
N ALA A 43 -5.06 -3.18 9.95
CA ALA A 43 -4.81 -4.13 11.04
C ALA A 43 -3.36 -4.65 11.00
N ASP A 44 -2.90 -5.09 9.84
CA ASP A 44 -1.54 -5.63 9.63
C ASP A 44 -0.45 -4.60 9.95
N VAL A 45 -0.61 -3.35 9.50
CA VAL A 45 0.35 -2.28 9.79
C VAL A 45 0.35 -1.92 11.27
N ARG A 46 -0.82 -1.81 11.91
CA ARG A 46 -0.92 -1.42 13.33
C ARG A 46 -0.46 -2.51 14.28
N ALA A 47 -0.50 -3.78 13.85
CA ALA A 47 0.13 -4.87 14.59
C ALA A 47 1.66 -4.71 14.70
N ILE A 48 2.28 -3.99 13.76
CA ILE A 48 3.73 -3.72 13.73
C ILE A 48 4.04 -2.35 14.34
N ASP A 49 3.29 -1.32 13.98
CA ASP A 49 3.44 0.04 14.51
C ASP A 49 2.06 0.64 14.84
N PRO A 50 1.63 0.58 16.11
CA PRO A 50 0.35 1.11 16.55
C PRO A 50 0.18 2.63 16.36
N SER A 51 1.28 3.37 16.18
CA SER A 51 1.26 4.82 15.96
C SER A 51 0.82 5.22 14.55
N VAL A 52 0.78 4.27 13.61
CA VAL A 52 0.31 4.53 12.25
C VAL A 52 -1.20 4.73 12.27
N ALA A 53 -1.61 5.98 12.02
CA ALA A 53 -3.02 6.32 11.88
C ALA A 53 -3.65 5.64 10.65
N ARG A 54 -4.92 5.23 10.76
CA ARG A 54 -5.73 4.69 9.66
C ARG A 54 -5.65 5.57 8.40
N GLY A 55 -5.78 6.89 8.56
CA GLY A 55 -5.67 7.83 7.45
C GLY A 55 -4.30 7.87 6.75
N THR A 56 -3.22 7.43 7.40
CA THR A 56 -1.92 7.25 6.73
C THR A 56 -1.94 6.06 5.78
N VAL A 57 -2.61 4.96 6.16
CA VAL A 57 -2.77 3.78 5.30
C VAL A 57 -3.54 4.14 4.04
N TYR A 58 -4.70 4.77 4.19
CA TYR A 58 -5.52 5.20 3.06
C TYR A 58 -4.78 6.15 2.11
N ARG A 59 -4.05 7.15 2.63
CA ARG A 59 -3.26 8.06 1.78
C ARG A 59 -2.17 7.34 0.99
N VAL A 60 -1.57 6.30 1.55
CA VAL A 60 -0.59 5.49 0.82
C VAL A 60 -1.27 4.62 -0.24
N LEU A 61 -2.44 4.06 0.04
CA LEU A 61 -3.21 3.31 -0.96
C LEU A 61 -3.59 4.19 -2.16
N THR A 62 -4.09 5.40 -1.90
CA THR A 62 -4.35 6.40 -2.95
C THR A 62 -3.10 6.69 -3.76
N LEU A 63 -1.98 6.97 -3.10
CA LEU A 63 -0.70 7.26 -3.75
C LEU A 63 -0.21 6.11 -4.62
N LEU A 64 -0.33 4.87 -4.15
CA LEU A 64 0.08 3.69 -4.93
C LEU A 64 -0.86 3.45 -6.11
N HIS A 65 -2.15 3.69 -5.94
CA HIS A 65 -3.14 3.59 -7.02
C HIS A 65 -2.88 4.64 -8.11
N GLU A 66 -2.72 5.91 -7.73
CA GLU A 66 -2.37 7.02 -8.64
C GLU A 66 -1.01 6.79 -9.34
N ALA A 67 -0.08 6.12 -8.68
CA ALA A 67 1.21 5.76 -9.25
C ALA A 67 1.15 4.55 -10.22
N GLY A 68 0.00 3.89 -10.35
CA GLY A 68 -0.19 2.68 -11.17
C GLY A 68 0.38 1.40 -10.55
N ILE A 69 0.63 1.39 -9.25
CA ILE A 69 1.22 0.26 -8.51
C ILE A 69 0.14 -0.66 -7.93
N LEU A 70 -1.03 -0.10 -7.63
CA LEU A 70 -2.21 -0.83 -7.15
C LEU A 70 -3.40 -0.58 -8.08
N GLU A 71 -4.19 -1.61 -8.33
CA GLU A 71 -5.56 -1.47 -8.79
C GLU A 71 -6.54 -1.67 -7.63
N LYS A 72 -7.63 -0.92 -7.68
CA LYS A 72 -8.74 -1.03 -6.72
C LYS A 72 -9.91 -1.64 -7.47
N HIS A 73 -10.42 -2.76 -6.98
CA HIS A 73 -11.59 -3.41 -7.55
C HIS A 73 -12.79 -3.22 -6.61
N ASP A 74 -13.81 -2.53 -7.11
CA ASP A 74 -15.08 -2.36 -6.41
C ASP A 74 -16.01 -3.53 -6.73
N PHE A 75 -16.48 -4.22 -5.71
CA PHE A 75 -17.45 -5.32 -5.84
C PHE A 75 -18.84 -4.82 -5.47
N TRP A 76 -19.85 -5.35 -6.16
CA TRP A 76 -21.26 -5.03 -5.89
C TRP A 76 -21.69 -5.48 -4.48
N HIS A 77 -21.04 -6.54 -3.97
CA HIS A 77 -21.26 -7.08 -2.63
C HIS A 77 -19.90 -7.37 -1.97
N GLY A 78 -19.40 -6.42 -1.18
CA GLY A 78 -18.18 -6.58 -0.38
C GLY A 78 -17.35 -5.30 -0.28
N PRO A 79 -16.40 -5.23 0.66
CA PRO A 79 -15.44 -4.14 0.68
C PRO A 79 -14.54 -4.21 -0.57
N PRO A 80 -14.11 -3.06 -1.11
CA PRO A 80 -13.16 -3.06 -2.21
C PRO A 80 -11.84 -3.70 -1.77
N TYR A 81 -11.24 -4.46 -2.67
CA TYR A 81 -9.88 -4.95 -2.48
C TYR A 81 -8.91 -4.23 -3.42
N TYR A 82 -7.66 -4.27 -3.00
CA TYR A 82 -6.52 -3.80 -3.76
C TYR A 82 -5.73 -5.00 -4.25
N GLU A 83 -5.34 -4.96 -5.51
CA GLU A 83 -4.41 -5.90 -6.12
C GLU A 83 -3.15 -5.14 -6.53
N VAL A 84 -1.99 -5.73 -6.26
CA VAL A 84 -0.72 -5.13 -6.69
C VAL A 84 -0.43 -5.56 -8.12
N THR A 85 -0.59 -4.64 -9.06
CA THR A 85 -0.54 -4.95 -10.49
C THR A 85 0.85 -4.89 -11.10
N LEU A 86 1.82 -4.19 -10.50
CA LEU A 86 3.18 -3.99 -11.02
C LEU A 86 3.19 -3.80 -12.56
N GLY A 87 2.95 -2.56 -12.99
CA GLY A 87 2.88 -2.17 -14.40
C GLY A 87 4.03 -2.66 -15.28
#